data_AF-A0A6L9IF44-F1
#
_entry.id   AF-A0A6L9IF44-F1
#
_cell.length_a   1.000
_cell.length_b   1.000
_cell.length_c   1.000
_cell.angle_alpha   90.00
_cell.angle_beta   90.00
_cell.angle_gamma   90.00
#
_symmetry.space_group_name_H-M   'P 1'
#
loop_
_entity.id
_entity.type
_entity.pdbx_description
1 polymer ?
#
loop_
_entity_poly.entity_id
_entity_poly.type
_entity_poly.pdbx_seq_one_letter_code
_entity_poly.pdbx_strand_id
1 'polypeptide(L)'
;MSIWQAVTATAPARWIAAHPLLTLGLLSLPLYGLVLVHGDFRPRRMEPFFPIFFGLFGLYALACVIVMARRTSSLPLIFLFAVIFNLILIPSRPTLSDDMYRYVWDGRVQAAGVNPYRYPSDAEELTDLRDNEIWRLMNRLDAVTIYPPGAQIVFAATWRIFPDSVAGMKLVMIAATLLAGWLLVHLLKALGQPPERALIFLWPPLLMFEVAHAAHVDALYLPLIVGAFLLRARAPQDRVDWRYEAGIGALLGAAVLIKLYPAILAPCLWSLRDAAGRRRWRLALPVATALTVLAGYALYIQPGVDALGFLPTYGREFFNVSPLMRWLTDWAIANDIRWWLPGNLGMPLLMVLVSG
;
A
#
# COMPACT_ATOMS: atom_id res chain seq x y z
N MET A 1 4.74 -2.38 -52.34
CA MET A 1 4.23 -2.02 -50.99
C MET A 1 4.33 -3.26 -50.13
N SER A 2 5.06 -3.24 -49.02
CA SER A 2 5.20 -4.44 -48.18
C SER A 2 3.89 -4.75 -47.46
N ILE A 3 3.63 -6.02 -47.12
CA ILE A 3 2.44 -6.44 -46.36
C ILE A 3 2.29 -5.61 -45.08
N TRP A 4 3.41 -5.26 -44.43
CA TRP A 4 3.46 -4.37 -43.27
C TRP A 4 3.00 -2.93 -43.55
N GLN A 5 3.37 -2.36 -44.70
CA GLN A 5 2.87 -1.05 -45.14
C GLN A 5 1.36 -1.08 -45.44
N ALA A 6 0.83 -2.19 -45.97
CA ALA A 6 -0.60 -2.36 -46.19
C ALA A 6 -1.40 -2.48 -44.88
N VAL A 7 -0.89 -3.24 -43.90
CA VAL A 7 -1.53 -3.42 -42.58
C VAL A 7 -1.54 -2.12 -41.77
N THR A 8 -0.43 -1.38 -41.75
CA THR A 8 -0.33 -0.07 -41.06
C THR A 8 -1.15 1.03 -41.73
N ALA A 9 -1.53 0.87 -43.01
CA ALA A 9 -2.40 1.80 -43.72
C ALA A 9 -3.90 1.62 -43.42
N THR A 10 -4.29 0.55 -42.72
CA THR A 10 -5.69 0.31 -42.37
C THR A 10 -6.20 1.31 -41.33
N ALA A 11 -7.48 1.70 -41.42
CA ALA A 11 -8.11 2.61 -40.46
C ALA A 11 -8.03 2.12 -39.00
N PRO A 12 -8.20 0.81 -38.68
CA PRO A 12 -8.04 0.31 -37.32
C PRO A 12 -6.61 0.45 -36.79
N ALA A 13 -5.59 0.13 -37.60
CA ALA A 13 -4.20 0.26 -37.18
C ALA A 13 -3.81 1.72 -36.89
N ARG A 14 -4.28 2.65 -37.73
CA ARG A 14 -4.10 4.09 -37.52
C ARG A 14 -4.79 4.59 -36.26
N TRP A 15 -6.00 4.11 -35.98
CA TRP A 15 -6.74 4.48 -34.77
C TRP A 15 -6.07 3.97 -33.49
N ILE A 16 -5.60 2.71 -33.49
CA ILE A 16 -4.83 2.13 -32.38
C ILE A 16 -3.55 2.93 -32.11
N ALA A 17 -2.81 3.27 -33.17
CA ALA A 17 -1.59 4.06 -33.05
C ALA A 17 -1.84 5.49 -32.49
N ALA A 18 -3.04 6.03 -32.75
CA ALA A 18 -3.49 7.33 -32.23
C ALA A 18 -3.99 7.26 -30.78
N HIS A 19 -4.52 6.12 -30.31
CA HIS A 19 -5.08 5.96 -28.97
C HIS A 19 -4.44 4.81 -28.17
N PRO A 20 -3.10 4.78 -28.04
CA PRO A 20 -2.40 3.62 -27.49
C PRO A 20 -2.83 3.26 -26.07
N LEU A 21 -3.03 4.26 -25.19
CA LEU A 21 -3.46 4.00 -23.82
C LEU A 21 -4.87 3.41 -23.76
N LEU A 22 -5.78 3.83 -24.64
CA LEU A 22 -7.14 3.27 -24.69
C LEU A 22 -7.07 1.82 -25.14
N THR A 23 -6.28 1.52 -26.17
CA THR A 23 -6.08 0.15 -26.64
C THR A 23 -5.48 -0.73 -25.54
N LEU A 24 -4.41 -0.28 -24.87
CA LEU A 24 -3.79 -1.05 -23.80
C LEU A 24 -4.74 -1.28 -22.62
N GLY A 25 -5.49 -0.25 -22.24
CA GLY A 25 -6.50 -0.37 -21.18
C GLY A 25 -7.59 -1.40 -21.52
N LEU A 26 -8.12 -1.37 -22.75
CA LEU A 26 -9.10 -2.34 -23.23
C LEU A 26 -8.53 -3.77 -23.29
N LEU A 27 -7.27 -3.93 -23.73
CA LEU A 27 -6.59 -5.23 -23.78
C LEU A 27 -6.33 -5.81 -22.39
N SER A 28 -6.20 -4.98 -21.36
CA SER A 28 -6.06 -5.43 -19.96
C SER A 28 -7.37 -5.98 -19.38
N LEU A 29 -8.54 -5.51 -19.83
CA LEU A 29 -9.84 -5.91 -19.28
C LEU A 29 -10.09 -7.43 -19.30
N PRO A 30 -9.90 -8.18 -20.41
CA PRO A 30 -10.11 -9.61 -20.41
C PRO A 30 -9.17 -10.34 -19.46
N LEU A 31 -7.92 -9.88 -19.29
CA LEU A 31 -6.97 -10.49 -18.35
C LEU A 31 -7.39 -10.27 -16.89
N TYR A 32 -7.89 -9.08 -16.54
CA TYR A 32 -8.52 -8.88 -15.22
C TYR A 32 -9.80 -9.72 -15.08
N GLY A 33 -10.58 -9.90 -16.14
CA GLY A 33 -11.74 -10.80 -16.14
C GLY A 33 -11.38 -12.26 -15.85
N LEU A 34 -10.25 -12.75 -16.38
CA LEU A 34 -9.75 -14.10 -16.10
C LEU A 34 -9.45 -14.33 -14.61
N VAL A 35 -9.13 -13.28 -13.85
CA VAL A 35 -8.96 -13.37 -12.39
C VAL A 35 -10.26 -13.79 -11.70
N LEU A 36 -11.42 -13.39 -12.22
CA LEU A 36 -12.71 -13.80 -11.66
C LEU A 36 -13.05 -15.26 -11.95
N VAL A 37 -12.57 -15.79 -13.07
CA VAL A 37 -12.79 -17.19 -13.49
C VAL A 37 -11.84 -18.14 -12.76
N HIS A 38 -10.56 -17.75 -12.63
CA HIS A 38 -9.50 -18.61 -12.09
C HIS A 38 -9.12 -18.29 -10.63
N GLY A 39 -9.83 -17.38 -9.96
CA GLY A 39 -9.45 -16.60 -8.76
C GLY A 39 -9.14 -17.33 -7.45
N ASP A 40 -8.65 -18.57 -7.51
CA ASP A 40 -8.01 -19.28 -6.42
C ASP A 40 -6.49 -19.32 -6.65
N PHE A 41 -5.80 -18.29 -6.15
CA PHE A 41 -4.34 -18.14 -6.28
C PHE A 41 -3.57 -18.59 -5.04
N ARG A 42 -4.15 -19.50 -4.25
CA ARG A 42 -3.42 -20.15 -3.16
C ARG A 42 -2.21 -20.90 -3.72
N PRO A 43 -1.14 -21.13 -2.94
CA PRO A 43 0.13 -21.69 -3.43
C PRO A 43 0.01 -22.98 -4.27
N ARG A 44 -1.03 -23.79 -4.04
CA ARG A 44 -1.29 -25.04 -4.79
C ARG A 44 -1.98 -24.85 -6.14
N ARG A 45 -2.38 -23.62 -6.49
CA ARG A 45 -3.21 -23.28 -7.66
C ARG A 45 -2.76 -21.98 -8.35
N MET A 46 -1.49 -21.62 -8.22
CA MET A 46 -0.93 -20.39 -8.81
C MET A 46 -0.69 -20.47 -10.32
N GLU A 47 -0.83 -21.64 -10.96
CA GLU A 47 -0.60 -21.82 -12.40
C GLU A 47 -1.25 -20.75 -13.31
N PRO A 48 -2.56 -20.42 -13.17
CA PRO A 48 -3.18 -19.35 -13.96
C PRO A 48 -2.75 -17.94 -13.56
N PHE A 49 -2.24 -17.73 -12.33
CA PHE A 49 -1.86 -16.41 -11.85
C PHE A 49 -0.70 -15.82 -12.67
N PHE A 50 0.35 -16.61 -12.90
CA PHE A 50 1.56 -16.13 -13.57
C PHE A 50 1.32 -15.58 -14.99
N PRO A 51 0.70 -16.31 -15.93
CA PRO A 51 0.48 -15.80 -17.28
C PRO A 51 -0.46 -14.58 -17.29
N ILE A 52 -1.48 -14.53 -16.43
CA ILE A 52 -2.36 -13.37 -16.28
C ILE A 52 -1.55 -12.16 -15.78
N PHE A 53 -0.80 -12.34 -14.69
CA PHE A 53 -0.02 -11.29 -14.06
C PHE A 53 1.07 -10.75 -14.99
N PHE A 54 1.84 -11.61 -15.64
CA PHE A 54 2.89 -11.19 -16.58
C PHE A 54 2.32 -10.58 -17.86
N GLY A 55 1.17 -11.07 -18.35
CA GLY A 55 0.46 -10.46 -19.48
C GLY A 55 0.01 -9.03 -19.15
N LEU A 56 -0.62 -8.84 -17.98
CA LEU A 56 -0.98 -7.51 -17.47
C LEU A 56 0.25 -6.63 -17.29
N PHE A 57 1.34 -7.17 -16.76
CA PHE A 57 2.58 -6.42 -16.53
C PHE A 57 3.23 -5.99 -17.85
N GLY A 58 3.19 -6.83 -18.89
CA GLY A 58 3.66 -6.46 -20.23
C GLY A 58 2.88 -5.30 -20.84
N LEU A 59 1.54 -5.32 -20.72
CA LEU A 59 0.68 -4.22 -21.16
C LEU A 59 0.95 -2.93 -20.38
N TYR A 60 1.11 -3.05 -19.05
CA TYR A 60 1.46 -1.93 -18.17
C TYR A 60 2.84 -1.34 -18.52
N ALA A 61 3.86 -2.18 -18.71
CA ALA A 61 5.22 -1.73 -19.05
C ALA A 61 5.22 -0.96 -20.38
N LEU A 62 4.47 -1.44 -21.38
CA LEU A 62 4.29 -0.72 -22.64
C LEU A 62 3.58 0.63 -22.45
N ALA A 63 2.55 0.68 -21.61
CA ALA A 63 1.87 1.94 -21.27
C ALA A 63 2.82 2.95 -20.59
N CYS A 64 3.70 2.48 -19.71
CA CYS A 64 4.76 3.29 -19.09
C CYS A 64 5.76 3.83 -20.13
N VAL A 65 6.24 2.99 -21.04
CA VAL A 65 7.14 3.45 -22.13
C VAL A 65 6.45 4.55 -22.96
N ILE A 66 5.18 4.38 -23.28
CA ILE A 66 4.41 5.34 -24.08
C ILE A 66 4.22 6.67 -23.33
N VAL A 67 3.83 6.64 -22.05
CA VAL A 67 3.61 7.86 -21.26
C VAL A 67 4.91 8.60 -20.93
N MET A 68 6.04 7.88 -20.89
CA MET A 68 7.35 8.48 -20.72
C MET A 68 7.90 9.09 -22.02
N ALA A 69 7.66 8.44 -23.17
CA ALA A 69 8.17 8.88 -24.46
C ALA A 69 7.32 9.97 -25.13
N ARG A 70 6.02 9.99 -24.86
CA ARG A 70 5.07 10.92 -25.47
C ARG A 70 4.40 11.77 -24.39
N ARG A 71 4.18 13.05 -24.68
CA ARG A 71 3.16 13.85 -23.97
C ARG A 71 1.78 13.41 -24.44
N THR A 72 1.39 12.19 -24.07
CA THR A 72 0.00 11.74 -24.26
C THR A 72 -0.89 12.44 -23.23
N SER A 73 -2.16 12.66 -23.56
CA SER A 73 -2.93 13.77 -22.98
C SER A 73 -4.26 13.36 -22.32
N SER A 74 -4.44 12.12 -21.85
CA SER A 74 -5.70 11.74 -21.20
C SER A 74 -5.53 11.23 -19.77
N LEU A 75 -5.27 12.15 -18.85
CA LEU A 75 -5.48 11.92 -17.41
C LEU A 75 -6.84 11.27 -17.11
N PRO A 76 -7.98 11.71 -17.71
CA PRO A 76 -9.27 11.05 -17.47
C PRO A 76 -9.24 9.56 -17.81
N LEU A 77 -8.57 9.17 -18.91
CA LEU A 77 -8.44 7.77 -19.33
C LEU A 77 -7.62 6.95 -18.32
N ILE A 78 -6.54 7.53 -17.78
CA ILE A 78 -5.70 6.88 -16.78
C ILE A 78 -6.53 6.54 -15.54
N PHE A 79 -7.29 7.50 -15.02
CA PHE A 79 -8.16 7.29 -13.86
C PHE A 79 -9.33 6.35 -14.18
N LEU A 80 -9.94 6.49 -15.35
CA LEU A 80 -11.05 5.62 -15.78
C LEU A 80 -10.63 4.15 -15.74
N PHE A 81 -9.51 3.80 -16.38
CA PHE A 81 -9.03 2.41 -16.37
C PHE A 81 -8.53 1.97 -15.00
N ALA A 82 -7.87 2.84 -14.22
CA ALA A 82 -7.52 2.52 -12.84
C ALA A 82 -8.76 2.13 -12.02
N VAL A 83 -9.85 2.90 -12.14
CA VAL A 83 -11.13 2.57 -11.51
C VAL A 83 -11.68 1.25 -12.03
N ILE A 84 -11.77 1.05 -13.35
CA ILE A 84 -12.32 -0.17 -13.95
C ILE A 84 -11.53 -1.41 -13.52
N PHE A 85 -10.20 -1.38 -13.54
CA PHE A 85 -9.35 -2.50 -13.13
C PHE A 85 -9.62 -2.90 -11.67
N ASN A 86 -9.68 -1.91 -10.78
CA ASN A 86 -10.01 -2.14 -9.37
C ASN A 86 -11.43 -2.71 -9.21
N LEU A 87 -12.43 -2.14 -9.88
CA LEU A 87 -13.82 -2.60 -9.80
C LEU A 87 -13.99 -4.06 -10.26
N ILE A 88 -13.28 -4.46 -11.31
CA ILE A 88 -13.30 -5.86 -11.77
C ILE A 88 -12.78 -6.80 -10.69
N LEU A 89 -11.80 -6.39 -9.89
CA LEU A 89 -11.19 -7.25 -8.86
C LEU A 89 -11.94 -7.27 -7.52
N ILE A 90 -12.86 -6.34 -7.25
CA ILE A 90 -13.65 -6.34 -6.01
C ILE A 90 -14.33 -7.70 -5.72
N PRO A 91 -15.09 -8.31 -6.66
CA PRO A 91 -15.76 -9.59 -6.41
C PRO A 91 -14.81 -10.79 -6.38
N SER A 92 -13.52 -10.61 -6.68
CA SER A 92 -12.55 -11.72 -6.62
C SER A 92 -12.36 -12.20 -5.18
N ARG A 93 -12.21 -13.52 -5.01
CA ARG A 93 -11.94 -14.14 -3.70
C ARG A 93 -10.51 -13.80 -3.26
N PRO A 94 -10.31 -13.20 -2.09
CA PRO A 94 -8.97 -12.85 -1.62
C PRO A 94 -8.20 -14.11 -1.24
N THR A 95 -7.35 -14.58 -2.16
CA THR A 95 -6.62 -15.85 -1.99
C THR A 95 -5.11 -15.67 -1.92
N LEU A 96 -4.63 -14.46 -2.17
CA LEU A 96 -3.24 -14.06 -2.01
C LEU A 96 -2.91 -13.58 -0.58
N SER A 97 -3.92 -13.12 0.17
CA SER A 97 -3.81 -12.64 1.55
C SER A 97 -5.15 -12.79 2.28
N ASP A 98 -5.11 -13.03 3.59
CA ASP A 98 -6.25 -13.15 4.50
C ASP A 98 -6.32 -12.00 5.53
N ASP A 99 -5.38 -11.04 5.48
CA ASP A 99 -5.31 -9.92 6.44
C ASP A 99 -6.60 -9.09 6.48
N MET A 100 -7.37 -9.02 5.39
CA MET A 100 -8.59 -8.22 5.38
C MET A 100 -9.69 -8.71 6.30
N TYR A 101 -9.69 -10.01 6.62
CA TYR A 101 -10.60 -10.54 7.64
C TYR A 101 -10.25 -9.98 9.01
N ARG A 102 -8.96 -9.75 9.30
CA ARG A 102 -8.51 -9.04 10.51
C ARG A 102 -8.98 -7.60 10.54
N TYR A 103 -8.91 -6.88 9.42
CA TYR A 103 -9.41 -5.49 9.35
C TYR A 103 -10.90 -5.41 9.70
N VAL A 104 -11.71 -6.31 9.13
CA VAL A 104 -13.15 -6.34 9.38
C VAL A 104 -13.44 -6.76 10.82
N TRP A 105 -12.75 -7.79 11.31
CA TRP A 105 -12.86 -8.28 12.70
C TRP A 105 -12.53 -7.19 13.72
N ASP A 106 -11.39 -6.52 13.58
CA ASP A 106 -10.99 -5.47 14.51
C ASP A 106 -11.98 -4.30 14.49
N GLY A 107 -12.58 -3.99 13.34
CA GLY A 107 -13.68 -3.04 13.23
C GLY A 107 -14.91 -3.47 14.02
N ARG A 108 -15.28 -4.76 13.96
CA ARG A 108 -16.40 -5.36 14.72
C ARG A 108 -16.15 -5.30 16.22
N VAL A 109 -14.95 -5.71 16.68
CA VAL A 109 -14.55 -5.67 18.10
C VAL A 109 -14.68 -4.24 18.65
N GLN A 110 -14.20 -3.25 17.88
CA GLN A 110 -14.35 -1.84 18.24
C GLN A 110 -15.79 -1.34 18.21
N ALA A 111 -16.62 -1.84 17.30
CA ALA A 111 -18.04 -1.51 17.27
C ALA A 111 -18.81 -2.06 18.48
N ALA A 112 -18.36 -3.19 19.03
CA ALA A 112 -18.86 -3.75 20.29
C ALA A 112 -18.31 -3.01 21.55
N GLY A 113 -17.52 -1.95 21.38
CA GLY A 113 -16.96 -1.16 22.48
C GLY A 113 -15.72 -1.79 23.13
N VAL A 114 -15.14 -2.82 22.51
CA VAL A 114 -13.94 -3.49 23.00
C VAL A 114 -12.70 -2.94 22.30
N ASN A 115 -11.64 -2.71 23.06
CA ASN A 115 -10.37 -2.26 22.53
C ASN A 115 -9.66 -3.44 21.80
N PRO A 116 -9.25 -3.29 20.53
CA PRO A 116 -8.70 -4.38 19.71
C PRO A 116 -7.31 -4.86 20.16
N TYR A 117 -6.66 -4.11 21.06
CA TYR A 117 -5.39 -4.51 21.69
C TYR A 117 -5.59 -5.30 22.98
N ARG A 118 -6.83 -5.52 23.43
CA ARG A 118 -7.10 -6.09 24.76
C ARG A 118 -7.04 -7.61 24.79
N TYR A 119 -7.65 -8.26 23.80
CA TYR A 119 -7.83 -9.70 23.79
C TYR A 119 -7.40 -10.28 22.44
N PRO A 120 -6.72 -11.44 22.43
CA PRO A 120 -6.62 -12.28 21.25
C PRO A 120 -8.00 -12.56 20.64
N SER A 121 -8.05 -12.75 19.33
CA SER A 121 -9.32 -13.00 18.64
C SER A 121 -9.99 -14.32 19.05
N ASP A 122 -9.25 -15.28 19.59
CA ASP A 122 -9.75 -16.55 20.13
C ASP A 122 -10.01 -16.55 21.65
N ALA A 123 -9.88 -15.39 22.31
CA ALA A 123 -10.20 -15.24 23.73
C ALA A 123 -11.71 -15.42 24.01
N GLU A 124 -12.04 -16.06 25.13
CA GLU A 124 -13.43 -16.40 25.49
C GLU A 124 -14.35 -15.18 25.54
N GLU A 125 -13.82 -14.02 25.94
CA GLU A 125 -14.53 -12.73 26.01
C GLU A 125 -15.08 -12.25 24.66
N LEU A 126 -14.52 -12.73 23.55
CA LEU A 126 -14.94 -12.37 22.19
C LEU A 126 -15.82 -13.42 21.52
N THR A 127 -16.23 -14.48 22.24
CA THR A 127 -16.98 -15.62 21.67
C THR A 127 -18.25 -15.18 20.96
N ASP A 128 -19.01 -14.26 21.55
CA ASP A 128 -20.29 -13.77 21.01
C ASP A 128 -20.12 -12.98 19.70
N LEU A 129 -18.91 -12.51 19.37
CA LEU A 129 -18.63 -11.76 18.15
C LEU A 129 -18.23 -12.66 16.97
N ARG A 130 -17.91 -13.93 17.21
CA ARG A 130 -17.33 -14.86 16.21
C ARG A 130 -18.36 -15.31 15.19
N ASP A 131 -17.91 -15.52 13.95
CA ASP A 131 -18.71 -16.09 12.86
C ASP A 131 -17.89 -17.01 11.95
N ASN A 132 -18.56 -17.59 10.95
CA ASN A 132 -17.92 -18.46 9.96
C ASN A 132 -17.36 -17.69 8.74
N GLU A 133 -17.75 -16.44 8.54
CA GLU A 133 -17.46 -15.68 7.30
C GLU A 133 -16.27 -14.73 7.44
N ILE A 134 -16.00 -14.22 8.64
CA ILE A 134 -14.90 -13.31 8.93
C ILE A 134 -13.93 -13.95 9.91
N TRP A 135 -14.39 -14.31 11.12
CA TRP A 135 -13.51 -14.77 12.18
C TRP A 135 -12.77 -16.06 11.81
N ARG A 136 -13.48 -17.03 11.23
CA ARG A 136 -12.90 -18.33 10.83
C ARG A 136 -11.87 -18.23 9.70
N LEU A 137 -11.94 -17.20 8.86
CA LEU A 137 -11.05 -17.01 7.71
C LEU A 137 -9.83 -16.16 8.05
N MET A 138 -9.79 -15.60 9.26
CA MET A 138 -8.73 -14.74 9.72
C MET A 138 -7.49 -15.53 10.15
N ASN A 139 -6.31 -14.99 9.87
CA ASN A 139 -5.07 -15.52 10.40
C ASN A 139 -4.87 -15.16 11.89
N ARG A 140 -3.99 -15.91 12.56
CA ARG A 140 -3.44 -15.57 13.91
C ARG A 140 -4.51 -15.30 14.97
N LEU A 141 -5.47 -16.20 15.11
CA LEU A 141 -6.57 -16.04 16.07
C LEU A 141 -6.07 -15.84 17.51
N ASP A 142 -4.90 -16.39 17.82
CA ASP A 142 -4.17 -16.34 19.09
C ASP A 142 -3.49 -14.98 19.39
N ALA A 143 -3.58 -14.00 18.48
CA ALA A 143 -2.96 -12.70 18.62
C ALA A 143 -3.97 -11.55 18.76
N VAL A 144 -3.62 -10.58 19.61
CA VAL A 144 -4.20 -9.21 19.58
C VAL A 144 -3.86 -8.53 18.25
N THR A 145 -4.49 -7.40 17.95
CA THR A 145 -4.19 -6.71 16.70
C THR A 145 -2.73 -6.26 16.60
N ILE A 146 -2.16 -6.39 15.40
CA ILE A 146 -0.80 -5.96 15.06
C ILE A 146 -0.78 -4.56 14.42
N TYR A 147 -1.95 -4.04 14.06
CA TYR A 147 -2.05 -2.79 13.29
C TYR A 147 -1.99 -1.59 14.23
N PRO A 148 -1.29 -0.50 13.87
CA PRO A 148 -1.23 0.68 14.72
C PRO A 148 -2.57 1.45 14.76
N PRO A 149 -2.72 2.40 15.71
CA PRO A 149 -4.01 3.03 16.01
C PRO A 149 -4.70 3.73 14.83
N GLY A 150 -3.95 4.30 13.90
CA GLY A 150 -4.54 4.97 12.73
C GLY A 150 -5.23 3.99 11.79
N ALA A 151 -4.64 2.81 11.58
CA ALA A 151 -5.29 1.73 10.83
C ALA A 151 -6.56 1.26 11.58
N GLN A 152 -6.47 1.09 12.90
CA GLN A 152 -7.62 0.69 13.72
C GLN A 152 -8.80 1.66 13.64
N ILE A 153 -8.54 2.97 13.65
CA ILE A 153 -9.57 4.00 13.45
C ILE A 153 -10.24 3.84 12.08
N VAL A 154 -9.46 3.59 11.02
CA VAL A 154 -10.02 3.37 9.68
C VAL A 154 -10.83 2.07 9.62
N PHE A 155 -10.40 1.00 10.28
CA PHE A 155 -11.17 -0.25 10.37
C PHE A 155 -12.50 -0.05 11.09
N ALA A 156 -12.49 0.62 12.24
CA ALA A 156 -13.69 0.95 13.00
C ALA A 156 -14.66 1.86 12.22
N ALA A 157 -14.14 2.83 11.46
CA ALA A 157 -14.93 3.70 10.61
C ALA A 157 -15.50 2.94 9.41
N THR A 158 -14.71 2.08 8.79
CA THR A 158 -15.12 1.27 7.64
C THR A 158 -16.22 0.30 8.04
N TRP A 159 -16.08 -0.38 9.18
CA TRP A 159 -17.11 -1.29 9.69
C TRP A 159 -18.43 -0.56 9.98
N ARG A 160 -18.38 0.68 10.51
CA ARG A 160 -19.60 1.48 10.75
C ARG A 160 -20.37 1.82 9.47
N ILE A 161 -19.68 1.97 8.34
CA ILE A 161 -20.30 2.28 7.04
C ILE A 161 -20.67 1.00 6.28
N PHE A 162 -19.81 -0.01 6.37
CA PHE A 162 -19.94 -1.31 5.70
C PHE A 162 -19.74 -2.46 6.71
N PRO A 163 -20.74 -2.74 7.56
CA PRO A 163 -20.64 -3.79 8.56
C PRO A 163 -20.29 -5.13 7.93
N ASP A 164 -19.29 -5.80 8.50
CA ASP A 164 -18.88 -7.16 8.14
C ASP A 164 -18.57 -7.38 6.65
N SER A 165 -18.11 -6.32 5.97
CA SER A 165 -17.91 -6.33 4.52
C SER A 165 -16.45 -6.23 4.10
N VAL A 166 -15.92 -7.34 3.57
CA VAL A 166 -14.63 -7.34 2.86
C VAL A 166 -14.65 -6.43 1.64
N ALA A 167 -15.77 -6.39 0.90
CA ALA A 167 -15.92 -5.49 -0.24
C ALA A 167 -15.87 -4.01 0.19
N GLY A 168 -16.47 -3.67 1.33
CA GLY A 168 -16.36 -2.34 1.94
C GLY A 168 -14.91 -1.96 2.23
N MET A 169 -14.13 -2.90 2.79
CA MET A 169 -12.71 -2.70 3.05
C MET A 169 -11.93 -2.46 1.73
N LYS A 170 -12.16 -3.29 0.71
CA LYS A 170 -11.57 -3.10 -0.64
C LYS A 170 -11.88 -1.73 -1.21
N LEU A 171 -13.14 -1.27 -1.12
CA LEU A 171 -13.56 0.04 -1.61
C LEU A 171 -12.80 1.19 -0.93
N VAL A 172 -12.58 1.11 0.39
CA VAL A 172 -11.79 2.11 1.13
C VAL A 172 -10.33 2.12 0.66
N MET A 173 -9.70 0.95 0.46
CA MET A 173 -8.32 0.85 -0.04
C MET A 173 -8.18 1.40 -1.47
N ILE A 174 -9.16 1.10 -2.33
CA ILE A 174 -9.23 1.63 -3.70
C ILE A 174 -9.36 3.15 -3.66
N ALA A 175 -10.27 3.69 -2.83
CA ALA A 175 -10.48 5.13 -2.70
C ALA A 175 -9.20 5.85 -2.22
N ALA A 176 -8.50 5.29 -1.23
CA ALA A 176 -7.23 5.84 -0.74
C ALA A 176 -6.15 5.86 -1.85
N THR A 177 -6.09 4.80 -2.66
CA THR A 177 -5.17 4.69 -3.80
C THR A 177 -5.49 5.71 -4.90
N LEU A 178 -6.76 5.88 -5.25
CA LEU A 178 -7.19 6.89 -6.23
C LEU A 178 -6.93 8.31 -5.73
N LEU A 179 -7.15 8.58 -4.44
CA LEU A 179 -6.79 9.84 -3.80
C LEU A 179 -5.27 10.08 -3.86
N ALA A 180 -4.46 9.07 -3.60
CA ALA A 180 -3.01 9.16 -3.74
C ALA A 180 -2.60 9.49 -5.18
N GLY A 181 -3.22 8.86 -6.18
CA GLY A 181 -3.00 9.16 -7.59
C GLY A 181 -3.40 10.59 -7.96
N TRP A 182 -4.51 11.08 -7.42
CA TRP A 182 -4.96 12.47 -7.61
C TRP A 182 -3.97 13.46 -6.98
N LEU A 183 -3.52 13.21 -5.75
CA LEU A 183 -2.48 14.00 -5.09
C LEU A 183 -1.15 13.95 -5.86
N LEU A 184 -0.82 12.80 -6.44
CA LEU A 184 0.39 12.61 -7.25
C LEU A 184 0.34 13.46 -8.52
N VAL A 185 -0.81 13.58 -9.18
CA VAL A 185 -0.99 14.51 -10.30
C VAL A 185 -0.65 15.95 -9.89
N HIS A 186 -1.10 16.38 -8.72
CA HIS A 186 -0.77 17.72 -8.20
C HIS A 186 0.69 17.87 -7.83
N LEU A 187 1.31 16.81 -7.29
CA LEU A 187 2.74 16.78 -6.97
C LEU A 187 3.57 16.89 -8.24
N LEU A 188 3.25 16.10 -9.27
CA LEU A 188 3.93 16.16 -10.57
C LEU A 188 3.84 17.57 -11.17
N LYS A 189 2.65 18.20 -11.15
CA LYS A 189 2.48 19.60 -11.59
C LYS A 189 3.32 20.58 -10.79
N ALA A 190 3.35 20.45 -9.45
CA ALA A 190 4.17 21.30 -8.59
C ALA A 190 5.68 21.15 -8.86
N LEU A 191 6.10 19.96 -9.31
CA LEU A 191 7.47 19.66 -9.70
C LEU A 191 7.78 19.95 -11.18
N GLY A 192 6.84 20.54 -11.93
CA GLY A 192 7.00 20.81 -13.37
C GLY A 192 7.09 19.55 -14.24
N GLN A 193 6.62 18.40 -13.74
CA GLN A 193 6.64 17.12 -14.45
C GLN A 193 5.30 16.86 -15.16
N PRO A 194 5.29 16.07 -16.26
CA PRO A 194 4.05 15.67 -16.92
C PRO A 194 3.14 14.89 -15.95
N PRO A 195 1.90 15.35 -15.70
CA PRO A 195 1.01 14.71 -14.74
C PRO A 195 0.57 13.30 -15.15
N GLU A 196 0.61 12.97 -16.44
CA GLU A 196 0.23 11.66 -16.97
C GLU A 196 1.16 10.54 -16.51
N ARG A 197 2.36 10.89 -16.02
CA ARG A 197 3.24 9.94 -15.32
C ARG A 197 2.61 9.32 -14.08
N ALA A 198 1.50 9.86 -13.57
CA ALA A 198 0.67 9.19 -12.56
C ALA A 198 0.20 7.79 -13.01
N LEU A 199 0.19 7.48 -14.32
CA LEU A 199 -0.03 6.12 -14.84
C LEU A 199 0.93 5.09 -14.21
N ILE A 200 2.20 5.46 -14.01
CA ILE A 200 3.22 4.58 -13.41
C ILE A 200 2.81 4.14 -12.00
N PHE A 201 2.03 4.96 -11.30
CA PHE A 201 1.47 4.60 -10.00
C PHE A 201 0.10 3.95 -10.11
N LEU A 202 -0.77 4.38 -11.04
CA LEU A 202 -2.18 3.98 -11.08
C LEU A 202 -2.48 2.70 -11.87
N TRP A 203 -1.58 2.25 -12.75
CA TRP A 203 -1.75 1.06 -13.59
C TRP A 203 -0.90 -0.18 -13.25
N PRO A 204 0.04 -0.20 -12.28
CA PRO A 204 0.76 -1.42 -11.93
C PRO A 204 -0.21 -2.54 -11.55
N PRO A 205 -0.15 -3.72 -12.19
CA PRO A 205 -0.99 -4.85 -11.83
C PRO A 205 -0.78 -5.25 -10.37
N LEU A 206 0.47 -5.21 -9.88
CA LEU A 206 0.80 -5.46 -8.47
C LEU A 206 -0.06 -4.60 -7.53
N LEU A 207 -0.16 -3.29 -7.77
CA LEU A 207 -0.98 -2.41 -6.95
C LEU A 207 -2.45 -2.82 -6.98
N MET A 208 -2.99 -3.19 -8.14
CA MET A 208 -4.38 -3.64 -8.26
C MET A 208 -4.64 -4.93 -7.47
N PHE A 209 -3.70 -5.89 -7.49
CA PHE A 209 -3.81 -7.12 -6.72
C PHE A 209 -3.70 -6.85 -5.21
N GLU A 210 -2.74 -6.04 -4.77
CA GLU A 210 -2.58 -5.70 -3.35
C GLU A 210 -3.79 -4.94 -2.80
N VAL A 211 -4.38 -4.03 -3.59
CA VAL A 211 -5.45 -3.13 -3.14
C VAL A 211 -6.84 -3.71 -3.36
N ALA A 212 -7.20 -4.07 -4.60
CA ALA A 212 -8.57 -4.49 -4.91
C ALA A 212 -8.81 -6.00 -4.72
N HIS A 213 -7.78 -6.83 -4.88
CA HIS A 213 -7.89 -8.26 -4.57
C HIS A 213 -7.65 -8.53 -3.08
N ALA A 214 -6.55 -8.01 -2.51
CA ALA A 214 -6.11 -8.32 -1.16
C ALA A 214 -6.46 -7.26 -0.09
N ALA A 215 -6.99 -6.09 -0.46
CA ALA A 215 -7.34 -5.01 0.47
C ALA A 215 -6.22 -4.60 1.43
N HIS A 216 -4.95 -4.69 1.02
CA HIS A 216 -3.83 -4.38 1.89
C HIS A 216 -3.93 -2.95 2.44
N VAL A 217 -3.81 -2.85 3.77
CA VAL A 217 -3.85 -1.60 4.55
C VAL A 217 -2.82 -0.56 4.07
N ASP A 218 -1.78 -1.04 3.38
CA ASP A 218 -0.74 -0.28 2.70
C ASP A 218 -1.29 0.86 1.83
N ALA A 219 -2.46 0.69 1.24
CA ALA A 219 -3.12 1.74 0.47
C ALA A 219 -3.39 3.03 1.27
N LEU A 220 -3.64 2.92 2.59
CA LEU A 220 -4.12 4.04 3.41
C LEU A 220 -3.06 5.10 3.70
N TYR A 221 -1.77 4.73 3.78
CA TYR A 221 -0.72 5.75 3.99
C TYR A 221 -0.26 6.40 2.68
N LEU A 222 -0.55 5.83 1.52
CA LEU A 222 -0.13 6.38 0.22
C LEU A 222 -0.58 7.84 0.04
N PRO A 223 -1.87 8.22 0.25
CA PRO A 223 -2.27 9.61 0.13
C PRO A 223 -1.60 10.52 1.17
N LEU A 224 -1.29 10.01 2.36
CA LEU A 224 -0.61 10.77 3.41
C LEU A 224 0.84 11.08 3.03
N ILE A 225 1.57 10.09 2.52
CA ILE A 225 2.95 10.25 2.05
C ILE A 225 3.00 11.18 0.83
N VAL A 226 2.15 10.95 -0.18
CA VAL A 226 2.11 11.81 -1.37
C VAL A 226 1.68 13.23 -1.00
N GLY A 227 0.75 13.39 -0.06
CA GLY A 227 0.37 14.67 0.51
C GLY A 227 1.52 15.39 1.20
N ALA A 228 2.34 14.67 1.97
CA ALA A 228 3.53 15.21 2.62
C ALA A 228 4.55 15.72 1.58
N PHE A 229 4.79 14.95 0.51
CA PHE A 229 5.63 15.39 -0.61
C PHE A 229 5.05 16.59 -1.36
N LEU A 230 3.73 16.62 -1.59
CA LEU A 230 3.05 17.75 -2.23
C LEU A 230 3.18 19.02 -1.40
N LEU A 231 2.99 18.91 -0.08
CA LEU A 231 3.15 20.04 0.83
C LEU A 231 4.59 20.53 0.83
N ARG A 232 5.58 19.63 0.80
CA ARG A 232 7.00 19.98 0.63
C ARG A 232 7.29 20.67 -0.70
N ALA A 233 6.74 20.18 -1.81
CA ALA A 233 6.94 20.76 -3.13
C ALA A 233 6.33 22.16 -3.27
N ARG A 234 5.27 22.46 -2.51
CA ARG A 234 4.61 23.77 -2.45
C ARG A 234 5.17 24.69 -1.36
N ALA A 235 6.08 24.20 -0.52
CA ALA A 235 6.70 25.02 0.50
C ALA A 235 7.60 26.08 -0.15
N PRO A 236 7.73 27.27 0.47
CA PRO A 236 8.67 28.28 0.00
C PRO A 236 10.10 27.71 -0.11
N GLN A 237 10.76 27.93 -1.25
CA GLN A 237 12.10 27.38 -1.49
C GLN A 237 13.21 28.22 -0.84
N ASP A 238 12.94 29.51 -0.65
CA ASP A 238 13.84 30.48 -0.04
C ASP A 238 13.87 30.39 1.50
N ARG A 239 12.81 29.84 2.11
CA ARG A 239 12.69 29.79 3.57
C ARG A 239 11.95 28.57 4.09
N VAL A 240 12.42 28.08 5.24
CA VAL A 240 11.70 27.04 5.97
C VAL A 240 10.61 27.67 6.84
N ASP A 241 9.37 27.41 6.45
CA ASP A 241 8.16 27.77 7.18
C ASP A 241 7.74 26.62 8.11
N TRP A 242 7.63 26.92 9.41
CA TRP A 242 7.29 25.93 10.42
C TRP A 242 5.90 25.31 10.21
N ARG A 243 4.96 26.03 9.57
CA ARG A 243 3.61 25.52 9.31
C ARG A 243 3.64 24.38 8.31
N TYR A 244 4.47 24.51 7.27
CA TYR A 244 4.70 23.44 6.30
C TYR A 244 5.41 22.27 6.95
N GLU A 245 6.47 22.51 7.75
CA GLU A 245 7.16 21.44 8.49
C GLU A 245 6.20 20.68 9.41
N ALA A 246 5.36 21.39 10.17
CA ALA A 246 4.38 20.78 11.06
C ALA A 246 3.32 19.98 10.28
N GLY A 247 2.81 20.50 9.15
CA GLY A 247 1.87 19.77 8.31
C GLY A 247 2.47 18.51 7.67
N ILE A 248 3.72 18.58 7.20
CA ILE A 248 4.46 17.41 6.69
C ILE A 248 4.65 16.38 7.80
N GLY A 249 5.05 16.83 9.00
CA GLY A 249 5.22 15.97 10.16
C GLY A 249 3.91 15.30 10.60
N ALA A 250 2.81 16.04 10.63
CA ALA A 250 1.50 15.49 10.98
C ALA A 250 1.03 14.42 9.97
N LEU A 251 1.18 14.67 8.66
CA LEU A 251 0.86 13.68 7.63
C LEU A 251 1.74 12.43 7.74
N LEU A 252 3.03 12.62 8.04
CA LEU A 252 3.95 11.51 8.25
C LEU A 252 3.61 10.72 9.51
N GLY A 253 3.27 11.40 10.62
CA GLY A 253 2.82 10.75 11.85
C GLY A 253 1.54 9.95 11.63
N ALA A 254 0.59 10.49 10.86
CA ALA A 254 -0.62 9.77 10.45
C ALA A 254 -0.28 8.54 9.59
N ALA A 255 0.68 8.64 8.67
CA ALA A 255 1.16 7.50 7.88
C ALA A 255 1.79 6.41 8.77
N VAL A 256 2.58 6.81 9.78
CA VAL A 256 3.16 5.90 10.80
C VAL A 256 2.08 5.19 11.61
N LEU A 257 0.98 5.88 11.89
CA LEU A 257 -0.19 5.31 12.57
C LEU A 257 -1.00 4.34 11.68
N ILE A 258 -0.84 4.36 10.36
CA ILE A 258 -1.38 3.32 9.49
C ILE A 258 -0.46 2.09 9.50
N LYS A 259 0.84 2.31 9.31
CA LYS A 259 1.87 1.27 9.30
C LYS A 259 3.18 1.92 9.74
N LEU A 260 4.03 1.24 10.48
CA LEU A 260 5.18 1.88 11.16
C LEU A 260 6.28 2.37 10.21
N TYR A 261 6.46 1.67 9.09
CA TYR A 261 7.62 1.83 8.21
C TYR A 261 7.78 3.23 7.58
N PRO A 262 6.73 4.03 7.27
CA PRO A 262 6.88 5.40 6.77
C PRO A 262 7.71 6.30 7.69
N ALA A 263 7.91 5.94 8.96
CA ALA A 263 8.82 6.65 9.87
C ALA A 263 10.23 6.84 9.28
N ILE A 264 10.68 5.93 8.40
CA ILE A 264 11.97 6.03 7.69
C ILE A 264 12.08 7.29 6.82
N LEU A 265 10.97 7.90 6.41
CA LEU A 265 10.96 9.13 5.63
C LEU A 265 11.20 10.38 6.46
N ALA A 266 11.13 10.29 7.80
CA ALA A 266 11.26 11.47 8.67
C ALA A 266 12.62 12.16 8.48
N PRO A 267 13.78 11.48 8.50
CA PRO A 267 15.07 12.12 8.25
C PRO A 267 15.19 12.72 6.84
N CYS A 268 14.61 12.05 5.83
CA CYS A 268 14.68 12.49 4.43
C CYS A 268 13.86 13.76 4.17
N LEU A 269 12.73 13.88 4.85
CA LEU A 269 11.85 15.04 4.75
C LEU A 269 12.22 16.16 5.73
N TRP A 270 13.09 15.90 6.70
CA TRP A 270 13.48 16.87 7.71
C TRP A 270 14.43 17.92 7.15
N SER A 271 13.95 19.17 7.08
CA SER A 271 14.80 20.29 6.70
C SER A 271 15.59 20.83 7.89
N LEU A 272 16.92 20.70 7.82
CA LEU A 272 17.84 21.27 8.78
C LEU A 272 18.33 22.66 8.39
N ARG A 273 17.83 23.31 7.34
CA ARG A 273 18.31 24.64 6.91
C ARG A 273 17.34 25.76 7.33
N ASP A 274 17.83 26.96 7.60
CA ASP A 274 17.00 28.14 7.82
C ASP A 274 16.78 28.96 6.53
N ALA A 275 16.02 30.06 6.62
CA ALA A 275 15.77 30.98 5.50
C ALA A 275 17.03 31.67 4.96
N ALA A 276 18.12 31.67 5.72
CA ALA A 276 19.42 32.16 5.29
C ALA A 276 20.35 31.00 4.87
N GLY A 277 19.82 29.79 4.69
CA GLY A 277 20.58 28.60 4.30
C GLY A 277 21.43 27.97 5.41
N ARG A 278 21.40 28.49 6.64
CA ARG A 278 22.23 28.00 7.75
C ARG A 278 21.64 26.73 8.35
N ARG A 279 22.50 25.78 8.69
CA ARG A 279 22.07 24.54 9.35
C ARG A 279 21.59 24.83 10.77
N ARG A 280 20.31 24.57 11.07
CA ARG A 280 19.65 24.70 12.37
C ARG A 280 18.82 23.45 12.67
N TRP A 281 18.79 23.07 13.93
CA TRP A 281 17.94 21.99 14.43
C TRP A 281 16.48 22.44 14.53
N ARG A 282 15.75 22.35 13.41
CA ARG A 282 14.34 22.75 13.36
C ARG A 282 13.46 21.58 13.79
N LEU A 283 12.74 21.72 14.90
CA LEU A 283 12.02 20.57 15.48
C LEU A 283 10.55 20.44 15.04
N ALA A 284 10.01 21.37 14.25
CA ALA A 284 8.58 21.38 13.92
C ALA A 284 8.08 20.07 13.25
N LEU A 285 8.79 19.56 12.24
CA LEU A 285 8.44 18.29 11.60
C LEU A 285 8.55 17.10 12.57
N PRO A 286 9.70 16.80 13.20
CA PRO A 286 9.79 15.63 14.08
C PRO A 286 8.86 15.73 15.30
N VAL A 287 8.66 16.93 15.85
CA VAL A 287 7.70 17.16 16.95
C VAL A 287 6.28 16.90 16.48
N ALA A 288 5.86 17.42 15.32
CA ALA A 288 4.52 17.16 14.80
C ALA A 288 4.30 15.67 14.50
N THR A 289 5.28 14.99 13.90
CA THR A 289 5.23 13.53 13.70
C THR A 289 5.04 12.80 15.03
N ALA A 290 5.86 13.11 16.03
CA ALA A 290 5.79 12.47 17.34
C ALA A 290 4.46 12.75 18.04
N LEU A 291 4.00 14.01 18.04
CA LEU A 291 2.72 14.40 18.65
C LEU A 291 1.54 13.71 17.98
N THR A 292 1.52 13.60 16.65
CA THR A 292 0.47 12.87 15.94
C THR A 292 0.47 11.40 16.33
N VAL A 293 1.63 10.74 16.35
CA VAL A 293 1.75 9.32 16.74
C VAL A 293 1.30 9.13 18.19
N LEU A 294 1.80 9.94 19.12
CA LEU A 294 1.42 9.88 20.53
C LEU A 294 -0.08 10.11 20.72
N ALA A 295 -0.67 11.08 20.00
CA ALA A 295 -2.11 11.32 20.04
C ALA A 295 -2.91 10.11 19.55
N GLY A 296 -2.46 9.43 18.49
CA GLY A 296 -3.10 8.21 18.00
C GLY A 296 -3.08 7.08 19.02
N TYR A 297 -1.93 6.81 19.64
CA TYR A 297 -1.82 5.79 20.70
C TYR A 297 -2.59 6.17 21.96
N ALA A 298 -2.64 7.45 22.32
CA ALA A 298 -3.38 7.93 23.49
C ALA A 298 -4.88 7.57 23.43
N LEU A 299 -5.47 7.47 22.23
CA LEU A 299 -6.88 7.09 22.05
C LEU A 299 -7.18 5.64 22.46
N TYR A 300 -6.16 4.77 22.52
CA TYR A 300 -6.30 3.34 22.83
C TYR A 300 -5.72 2.96 24.21
N ILE A 301 -5.27 3.94 25.00
CA ILE A 301 -4.80 3.69 26.38
C ILE A 301 -6.01 3.38 27.27
N GLN A 302 -6.03 2.17 27.82
CA GLN A 302 -7.05 1.72 28.78
C GLN A 302 -6.44 0.74 29.79
N PRO A 303 -7.00 0.62 31.01
CA PRO A 303 -6.52 -0.36 31.99
C PRO A 303 -6.57 -1.80 31.46
N GLY A 304 -5.44 -2.49 31.55
CA GLY A 304 -5.29 -3.87 31.07
C GLY A 304 -5.16 -3.99 29.54
N VAL A 305 -4.88 -2.89 28.84
CA VAL A 305 -4.59 -2.89 27.40
C VAL A 305 -3.12 -2.57 27.16
N ASP A 306 -2.43 -3.43 26.43
CA ASP A 306 -1.11 -3.13 25.88
C ASP A 306 -1.28 -2.52 24.48
N ALA A 307 -1.42 -1.19 24.42
CA ALA A 307 -1.63 -0.48 23.16
C ALA A 307 -0.39 -0.49 22.25
N LEU A 308 0.81 -0.74 22.80
CA LEU A 308 2.01 -1.00 22.00
C LEU A 308 2.04 -2.47 21.53
N GLY A 309 1.41 -3.35 22.31
CA GLY A 309 0.93 -4.67 21.91
C GLY A 309 1.98 -5.48 21.19
N PHE A 310 1.71 -5.80 19.92
CA PHE A 310 2.53 -6.67 19.08
C PHE A 310 3.83 -6.01 18.56
N LEU A 311 4.05 -4.72 18.82
CA LEU A 311 5.23 -3.97 18.36
C LEU A 311 6.58 -4.61 18.77
N PRO A 312 6.77 -5.12 20.00
CA PRO A 312 8.02 -5.80 20.39
C PRO A 312 8.23 -7.13 19.66
N THR A 313 7.17 -7.73 19.10
CA THR A 313 7.19 -9.02 18.38
C THR A 313 7.52 -8.84 16.91
N TYR A 314 7.26 -7.66 16.32
CA TYR A 314 7.63 -7.33 14.93
C TYR A 314 9.12 -7.57 14.62
N GLY A 315 10.00 -7.36 15.60
CA GLY A 315 11.45 -7.59 15.47
C GLY A 315 11.91 -9.03 15.76
N ARG A 316 11.01 -9.95 16.09
CA ARG A 316 11.35 -11.34 16.47
C ARG A 316 10.73 -12.38 15.55
N GLU A 317 9.61 -12.07 14.92
CA GLU A 317 8.95 -12.96 13.98
C GLU A 317 9.43 -12.76 12.54
N PHE A 318 9.62 -13.87 11.84
CA PHE A 318 9.91 -13.92 10.41
C PHE A 318 8.61 -13.82 9.60
N PHE A 319 8.14 -12.61 9.31
CA PHE A 319 6.94 -12.44 8.49
C PHE A 319 7.28 -12.68 7.02
N ASN A 320 6.52 -13.57 6.36
CA ASN A 320 6.47 -13.72 4.91
C ASN A 320 7.85 -13.66 4.22
N VAL A 321 8.79 -14.45 4.74
CA VAL A 321 10.10 -14.62 4.10
C VAL A 321 9.85 -15.16 2.69
N SER A 322 10.18 -14.35 1.68
CA SER A 322 9.97 -14.74 0.28
C SER A 322 10.65 -16.08 0.01
N PRO A 323 10.18 -16.90 -0.95
CA PRO A 323 10.82 -18.17 -1.27
C PRO A 323 12.32 -18.02 -1.55
N LEU A 324 12.72 -16.92 -2.19
CA LEU A 324 14.13 -16.57 -2.38
C LEU A 324 14.84 -16.32 -1.06
N MET A 325 14.25 -15.54 -0.15
CA MET A 325 14.88 -15.22 1.13
C MET A 325 14.93 -16.44 2.06
N ARG A 326 13.93 -17.32 1.98
CA ARG A 326 13.91 -18.60 2.67
C ARG A 326 15.00 -19.50 2.11
N TRP A 327 15.09 -19.62 0.79
CA TRP A 327 16.17 -20.34 0.14
C TRP A 327 17.55 -19.78 0.50
N LEU A 328 17.73 -18.45 0.52
CA LEU A 328 18.98 -17.81 0.93
C LEU A 328 19.32 -18.14 2.39
N THR A 329 18.33 -18.09 3.28
CA THR A 329 18.49 -18.44 4.69
C THR A 329 18.87 -19.90 4.85
N ASP A 330 18.13 -20.81 4.21
CA ASP A 330 18.36 -22.25 4.24
C ASP A 330 19.72 -22.61 3.63
N TRP A 331 20.06 -22.02 2.49
CA TRP A 331 21.35 -22.20 1.81
C TRP A 331 22.50 -21.81 2.73
N ALA A 332 22.36 -20.74 3.48
CA ALA A 332 23.46 -20.27 4.28
C ALA A 332 23.61 -20.92 5.64
N ILE A 333 22.50 -21.34 6.24
CA ILE A 333 22.51 -22.30 7.36
C ILE A 333 23.23 -23.57 6.91
N ALA A 334 22.95 -24.06 5.70
CA ALA A 334 23.61 -25.25 5.14
C ALA A 334 25.12 -25.05 4.84
N ASN A 335 25.61 -23.80 4.78
CA ASN A 335 27.01 -23.47 4.52
C ASN A 335 27.72 -22.85 5.74
N ASP A 336 27.16 -23.01 6.96
CA ASP A 336 27.73 -22.49 8.22
C ASP A 336 28.04 -20.99 8.23
N ILE A 337 27.39 -20.22 7.35
CA ILE A 337 27.52 -18.77 7.32
C ILE A 337 26.72 -18.23 8.51
N ARG A 338 27.38 -17.57 9.47
CA ARG A 338 26.71 -17.03 10.67
C ARG A 338 26.10 -15.66 10.41
N TRP A 339 24.77 -15.56 10.58
CA TRP A 339 24.00 -14.36 10.26
C TRP A 339 23.44 -13.78 11.55
N TRP A 340 23.67 -12.49 11.80
CA TRP A 340 22.88 -11.76 12.79
C TRP A 340 21.70 -11.12 12.07
N LEU A 341 20.53 -11.75 12.17
CA LEU A 341 19.26 -11.15 11.76
C LEU A 341 18.66 -10.44 12.97
N PRO A 342 18.69 -9.09 13.06
CA PRO A 342 17.84 -8.37 14.01
C PRO A 342 16.40 -8.40 13.48
N GLY A 343 15.81 -9.59 13.42
CA GLY A 343 14.48 -9.86 12.84
C GLY A 343 14.17 -9.11 11.54
N ASN A 344 12.90 -8.74 11.38
CA ASN A 344 12.40 -8.06 10.17
C ASN A 344 12.95 -6.64 9.95
N LEU A 345 13.66 -6.04 10.91
CA LEU A 345 14.29 -4.72 10.74
C LEU A 345 15.54 -4.76 9.84
N GLY A 346 16.07 -5.96 9.56
CA GLY A 346 17.25 -6.18 8.72
C GLY A 346 16.98 -6.46 7.23
N MET A 347 15.74 -6.30 6.74
CA MET A 347 15.33 -6.76 5.40
C MET A 347 15.88 -5.96 4.19
N PRO A 348 16.96 -5.15 4.32
CA PRO A 348 17.93 -5.06 3.22
C PRO A 348 19.42 -4.95 3.60
N LEU A 349 19.82 -5.10 4.88
CA LEU A 349 21.23 -4.97 5.27
C LEU A 349 21.94 -6.33 5.31
N LEU A 350 22.34 -6.79 4.12
CA LEU A 350 23.38 -7.81 3.95
C LEU A 350 24.71 -7.26 4.48
N MET A 351 25.04 -7.54 5.74
CA MET A 351 26.41 -7.43 6.22
C MET A 351 27.00 -8.84 6.29
N VAL A 352 27.83 -9.18 5.30
CA VAL A 352 28.71 -10.34 5.38
C VAL A 352 29.85 -9.97 6.32
N LEU A 353 29.77 -10.39 7.58
CA LEU A 353 30.98 -10.52 8.40
C LEU A 353 31.64 -11.82 7.99
N VAL A 354 32.67 -11.72 7.14
CA VAL A 354 33.63 -12.81 6.99
C VAL A 354 34.40 -12.90 8.31
N SER A 355 33.89 -13.70 9.26
CA SER A 355 34.71 -14.13 10.40
C SER A 355 35.61 -15.24 9.89
N GLY A 356 36.93 -15.02 9.96
CA GLY A 356 37.95 -15.99 9.61
C GLY A 356 38.04 -17.18 10.56
#